data_AF-A0A9E4EUV9-F1
#
_entry.id   AF-A0A9E4EUV9-F1
#
_cell.length_a   1.000
_cell.length_b   1.000
_cell.length_c   1.000
_cell.angle_alpha   90.00
_cell.angle_beta   90.00
_cell.angle_gamma   90.00
#
_symmetry.space_group_name_H-M   'P 1'
#
loop_
_entity.id
_entity.type
_entity.pdbx_description
1 polymer ?
#
loop_
_entity_poly.entity_id
_entity_poly.type
_entity_poly.pdbx_seq_one_letter_code
_entity_poly.pdbx_strand_id
1 'polypeptide(L)'
;MNAVELLPIICSIALLLGLLLYLAHPLLVSGRTGAASGSTRQLFERKEQLLGEIVELELDRELGKVSAEDFQRLFAELEAETLAVIGELDRLNGASSSQLERRIEEEVAALRQKTAVPRCHGCGALRREGDRFCPQCGASLVESG
;
A
#
# COMPACT_ATOMS: atom_id res chain seq x y z
N MET A 1 37.59 6.84 -41.13
CA MET A 1 36.47 6.17 -40.44
C MET A 1 35.33 7.16 -40.40
N ASN A 2 34.27 6.89 -41.16
CA ASN A 2 33.30 7.91 -41.56
C ASN A 2 32.36 8.27 -40.39
N ALA A 3 32.03 9.54 -40.23
CA ALA A 3 31.16 10.04 -39.15
C ALA A 3 29.79 9.33 -39.10
N VAL A 4 29.36 8.78 -40.24
CA VAL A 4 28.11 7.99 -40.38
C VAL A 4 28.13 6.64 -39.66
N GLU A 5 29.31 6.05 -39.43
CA GLU A 5 29.45 4.75 -38.73
C GLU A 5 29.48 4.92 -37.20
N LEU A 6 29.87 6.10 -36.71
CA LEU A 6 29.95 6.41 -35.28
C LEU A 6 28.58 6.80 -34.69
N LEU A 7 27.69 7.36 -35.51
CA LEU A 7 26.34 7.76 -35.11
C LEU A 7 25.51 6.61 -34.50
N PRO A 8 25.40 5.41 -35.10
CA PRO A 8 24.63 4.31 -34.50
C PRO A 8 25.25 3.78 -33.20
N ILE A 9 26.59 3.79 -33.10
CA ILE A 9 27.30 3.35 -31.89
C ILE A 9 27.01 4.30 -30.72
N ILE A 10 27.06 5.60 -30.97
CA ILE A 10 26.74 6.62 -29.95
C ILE A 10 25.28 6.51 -29.51
N CYS A 11 24.34 6.34 -30.45
CA CYS A 11 22.92 6.13 -30.12
C CYS A 11 22.69 4.86 -29.29
N SER A 12 23.36 3.75 -29.63
CA SER A 12 23.28 2.49 -28.87
C SER A 12 23.81 2.66 -27.45
N ILE A 13 24.97 3.30 -27.28
CA ILE A 13 25.55 3.59 -25.96
C ILE A 13 24.62 4.49 -25.15
N ALA A 14 24.06 5.54 -25.75
CA ALA A 14 23.14 6.46 -25.07
C ALA A 14 21.85 5.75 -24.62
N LEU A 15 21.28 4.87 -25.45
CA LEU A 15 20.14 4.03 -25.10
C LEU A 15 20.46 3.08 -23.96
N LEU A 16 21.62 2.42 -24.02
CA LEU A 16 22.05 1.46 -23.00
C LEU A 16 22.34 2.18 -21.66
N LEU A 17 22.97 3.35 -21.70
CA LEU A 17 23.20 4.18 -20.53
C LEU A 17 21.88 4.68 -19.92
N GLY A 18 20.94 5.11 -20.76
CA GLY A 18 19.59 5.52 -20.32
C GLY A 18 18.82 4.37 -19.68
N LEU A 19 18.88 3.17 -20.26
CA LEU A 19 18.28 1.97 -19.70
C LEU A 19 18.91 1.60 -18.35
N LEU A 20 20.23 1.63 -18.25
CA LEU A 20 20.95 1.37 -16.99
C LEU A 20 20.57 2.40 -15.92
N LEU A 21 20.49 3.68 -16.25
CA LEU A 21 20.06 4.74 -15.32
C LEU A 21 18.61 4.56 -14.90
N TYR A 22 17.71 4.21 -15.82
CA TYR A 22 16.31 3.93 -15.51
C TYR A 22 16.15 2.74 -14.57
N LEU A 23 16.95 1.67 -14.76
CA LEU A 23 16.97 0.49 -13.90
C LEU A 23 17.69 0.76 -12.56
N ALA A 24 18.69 1.64 -12.53
CA ALA A 24 19.44 2.00 -11.32
C ALA A 24 18.69 3.01 -10.45
N HIS A 25 17.89 3.90 -11.04
CA HIS A 25 17.08 4.89 -10.34
C HIS A 25 16.20 4.30 -9.22
N PRO A 26 15.43 3.20 -9.43
CA PRO A 26 14.71 2.57 -8.34
C PRO A 26 15.66 2.00 -7.28
N LEU A 27 16.85 1.48 -7.60
CA LEU A 27 17.80 0.98 -6.60
C LEU A 27 18.39 2.08 -5.71
N LEU A 28 18.68 3.26 -6.28
CA LEU A 28 19.21 4.41 -5.54
C LEU A 28 18.15 5.10 -4.66
N VAL A 29 16.90 5.16 -5.13
CA VAL A 29 15.79 5.78 -4.39
C VAL A 29 15.08 4.79 -3.44
N SER A 30 15.08 3.49 -3.75
CA SER A 30 14.39 2.44 -2.99
C SER A 30 15.22 1.81 -1.87
N GLY A 31 16.36 2.39 -1.48
CA GLY A 31 17.14 1.91 -0.33
C GLY A 31 16.34 1.81 0.99
N ARG A 32 15.15 2.43 1.06
CA ARG A 32 14.22 2.34 2.20
C ARG A 32 12.97 1.47 1.94
N THR A 33 12.52 1.33 0.69
CA THR A 33 11.31 0.53 0.35
C THR A 33 11.64 -0.92 -0.01
N GLY A 34 12.83 -1.18 -0.57
CA GLY A 34 13.31 -2.53 -0.85
C GLY A 34 13.58 -3.35 0.42
N ALA A 35 14.11 -2.72 1.46
CA ALA A 35 14.31 -3.36 2.77
C ALA A 35 12.98 -3.76 3.43
N ALA A 36 11.96 -2.90 3.35
CA ALA A 36 10.62 -3.20 3.87
C ALA A 36 9.96 -4.35 3.09
N SER A 37 10.04 -4.33 1.75
CA SER A 37 9.51 -5.41 0.90
C SER A 37 10.24 -6.75 1.12
N GLY A 38 11.57 -6.71 1.27
CA GLY A 38 12.38 -7.88 1.61
C GLY A 38 12.03 -8.46 2.98
N SER A 39 11.84 -7.61 3.99
CA SER A 39 11.40 -8.04 5.32
C SER A 39 10.01 -8.67 5.29
N THR A 40 9.05 -8.09 4.57
CA THR A 40 7.71 -8.68 4.41
C THR A 40 7.77 -10.02 3.69
N ARG A 41 8.60 -10.14 2.65
CA ARG A 41 8.78 -11.41 1.93
C ARG A 41 9.36 -12.50 2.81
N GLN A 42 10.37 -12.19 3.62
CA GLN A 42 10.95 -13.13 4.59
C GLN A 42 9.91 -13.60 5.61
N LEU A 43 9.03 -12.72 6.08
CA LEU A 43 7.94 -13.10 6.99
C LEU A 43 6.92 -14.04 6.31
N PHE A 44 6.61 -13.82 5.03
CA PHE A 44 5.76 -14.74 4.27
C PHE A 44 6.41 -16.12 4.11
N GLU A 45 7.70 -16.16 3.76
CA GLU A 45 8.47 -17.40 3.64
C GLU A 45 8.52 -18.14 4.99
N ARG A 46 8.75 -17.43 6.11
CA ARG A 46 8.73 -18.02 7.47
C ARG A 46 7.36 -18.58 7.82
N LYS A 47 6.28 -17.88 7.47
CA LYS A 47 4.91 -18.34 7.69
C LYS A 47 4.64 -19.65 6.95
N GLU A 48 5.01 -19.73 5.66
CA GLU A 48 4.85 -20.95 4.86
C GLU A 48 5.64 -22.11 5.44
N GLN A 49 6.86 -21.86 5.90
CA GLN A 49 7.68 -22.86 6.57
C GLN A 49 7.00 -23.40 7.84
N LEU A 50 6.58 -22.53 8.76
CA LEU A 50 5.96 -22.94 10.02
C LEU A 50 4.66 -23.72 9.81
N LEU A 51 3.83 -23.29 8.85
CA LEU A 51 2.61 -24.02 8.49
C LEU A 51 2.93 -25.40 7.91
N GLY A 52 4.00 -25.51 7.11
CA GLY A 52 4.50 -26.79 6.62
C GLY A 52 4.93 -27.73 7.76
N GLU A 53 5.67 -27.21 8.73
CA GLU A 53 6.11 -27.96 9.92
C GLU A 53 4.92 -28.46 10.75
N ILE A 54 3.86 -27.64 10.91
CA ILE A 54 2.62 -28.05 11.58
C ILE A 54 1.95 -29.22 10.84
N VAL A 55 1.84 -29.11 9.52
CA VAL A 55 1.22 -30.16 8.69
C VAL A 55 2.02 -31.45 8.75
N GLU A 56 3.35 -31.38 8.70
CA GLU A 56 4.22 -32.54 8.85
C GLU A 56 4.08 -33.20 10.23
N LEU A 57 4.02 -32.39 11.30
CA LEU A 57 3.81 -32.88 12.66
C LEU A 57 2.45 -33.57 12.84
N GLU A 58 1.40 -33.05 12.21
CA GLU A 58 0.07 -33.67 12.22
C GLU A 58 0.07 -35.02 11.49
N LEU A 59 0.74 -35.09 10.34
CA LEU A 59 0.92 -36.33 9.60
C LEU A 59 1.68 -37.37 10.44
N ASP A 60 2.76 -36.95 11.11
CA ASP A 60 3.56 -37.84 11.96
C ASP A 60 2.75 -38.39 13.16
N ARG A 61 1.82 -37.60 13.72
CA ARG A 61 0.85 -38.07 14.72
C ARG A 61 -0.11 -39.09 14.13
N GLU A 62 -0.68 -38.84 12.96
CA GLU A 62 -1.59 -39.79 12.28
C GLU A 62 -0.90 -41.11 11.93
N LEU A 63 0.38 -41.05 11.59
CA LEU A 63 1.23 -42.22 11.36
C LEU A 63 1.70 -42.91 12.65
N GLY A 64 1.40 -42.34 13.81
CA GLY A 64 1.77 -42.87 15.12
C GLY A 64 3.27 -42.76 15.46
N LYS A 65 4.02 -41.89 14.76
CA LYS A 65 5.46 -41.66 15.03
C LYS A 65 5.70 -40.80 16.27
N VAL A 66 4.71 -39.99 16.64
CA VAL A 66 4.79 -39.02 17.74
C VAL A 66 3.67 -39.30 18.74
N SER A 67 3.98 -39.18 20.04
CA SER A 67 3.00 -39.36 21.10
C SER A 67 2.01 -38.18 21.14
N ALA A 68 0.82 -38.39 21.72
CA ALA A 68 -0.16 -37.32 21.85
C ALA A 68 0.34 -36.16 22.74
N GLU A 69 1.14 -36.47 23.76
CA GLU A 69 1.69 -35.48 24.68
C GLU A 69 2.79 -34.64 24.02
N ASP A 70 3.69 -35.28 23.27
CA ASP A 70 4.73 -34.58 22.51
C ASP A 70 4.14 -33.73 21.38
N PHE A 71 3.13 -34.26 20.68
CA PHE A 71 2.40 -33.52 19.67
C PHE A 71 1.81 -32.23 20.23
N GLN A 72 1.09 -32.29 21.36
CA GLN A 72 0.48 -31.10 21.95
C GLN A 72 1.51 -30.04 22.34
N ARG A 73 2.67 -30.46 22.86
CA ARG A 73 3.75 -29.54 23.21
C ARG A 73 4.36 -28.87 21.98
N LEU A 74 4.73 -29.66 20.97
CA LEU A 74 5.36 -29.14 19.75
C LEU A 74 4.39 -28.29 18.92
N PHE A 75 3.14 -28.72 18.81
CA PHE A 75 2.11 -27.97 18.10
C PHE A 75 1.87 -26.60 18.75
N ALA A 76 1.76 -26.55 20.08
CA ALA A 76 1.55 -25.28 20.79
C ALA A 76 2.72 -24.29 20.59
N GLU A 77 3.95 -24.80 20.50
CA GLU A 77 5.14 -23.98 20.20
C GLU A 77 5.09 -23.42 18.77
N LEU A 78 4.85 -24.29 17.78
CA LEU A 78 4.73 -23.90 16.38
C LEU A 78 3.56 -22.94 16.12
N GLU A 79 2.43 -23.16 16.78
CA GLU A 79 1.25 -22.30 16.70
C GLU A 79 1.57 -20.91 17.25
N ALA A 80 2.21 -20.82 18.42
CA ALA A 80 2.61 -19.56 19.02
C ALA A 80 3.56 -18.77 18.10
N GLU A 81 4.54 -19.43 17.48
CA GLU A 81 5.45 -18.79 16.53
C GLU A 81 4.72 -18.32 15.26
N THR A 82 3.82 -19.16 14.73
CA THR A 82 3.01 -18.84 13.53
C THR A 82 2.15 -17.61 13.77
N LEU A 83 1.48 -17.53 14.92
CA LEU A 83 0.66 -16.39 15.30
C LEU A 83 1.48 -15.11 15.45
N ALA A 84 2.71 -15.20 15.99
CA ALA A 84 3.61 -14.05 16.08
C ALA A 84 3.98 -13.50 14.70
N VAL A 85 4.31 -14.37 13.74
CA VAL A 85 4.66 -13.99 12.37
C VAL A 85 3.47 -13.37 11.63
N ILE A 86 2.28 -13.98 11.75
CA ILE A 86 1.05 -13.45 11.15
C ILE A 86 0.72 -12.08 11.74
N GLY A 87 0.82 -11.91 13.06
CA GLY A 87 0.60 -10.62 13.71
C GLY A 87 1.58 -9.53 13.28
N GLU A 88 2.81 -9.89 12.87
CA GLU A 88 3.75 -8.95 12.29
C GLU A 88 3.37 -8.54 10.86
N LEU A 89 2.94 -9.49 10.03
CA LEU A 89 2.42 -9.21 8.70
C LEU A 89 1.19 -8.30 8.74
N ASP A 90 0.27 -8.53 9.68
CA ASP A 90 -0.92 -7.70 9.86
C ASP A 90 -0.57 -6.27 10.28
N ARG A 91 0.44 -6.09 11.15
CA ARG A 91 0.94 -4.76 11.53
C ARG A 91 1.53 -4.02 10.33
N LEU A 92 2.32 -4.70 9.50
CA LEU A 92 2.91 -4.11 8.29
C LEU A 92 1.83 -3.73 7.26
N ASN A 93 0.84 -4.59 7.05
CA ASN A 93 -0.30 -4.29 6.17
C ASN A 93 -1.17 -3.15 6.70
N GLY A 94 -1.49 -3.15 8.01
CA GLY A 94 -2.27 -2.09 8.64
C GLY A 94 -1.55 -0.74 8.61
N ALA A 95 -0.23 -0.72 8.82
CA ALA A 95 0.58 0.49 8.69
C ALA A 95 0.53 1.06 7.26
N SER A 96 0.65 0.19 6.24
CA SER A 96 0.52 0.56 4.83
C SER A 96 -0.87 1.11 4.49
N SER A 97 -1.95 0.44 4.95
CA SER A 97 -3.33 0.92 4.76
C SER A 97 -3.54 2.29 5.39
N SER A 98 -3.12 2.47 6.65
CA SER A 98 -3.29 3.75 7.37
C SER A 98 -2.56 4.94 6.72
N GLN A 99 -1.46 4.68 6.01
CA GLN A 99 -0.75 5.69 5.24
C GLN A 99 -1.50 6.02 3.94
N LEU A 100 -2.06 5.00 3.28
CA LEU A 100 -2.89 5.17 2.10
C LEU A 100 -4.18 5.94 2.42
N GLU A 101 -4.88 5.58 3.50
CA GLU A 101 -6.08 6.29 3.97
C GLU A 101 -5.81 7.79 4.18
N ARG A 102 -4.73 8.14 4.88
CA ARG A 102 -4.36 9.55 5.10
C ARG A 102 -4.14 10.31 3.80
N ARG A 103 -3.44 9.70 2.83
CA ARG A 103 -3.23 10.33 1.51
C ARG A 103 -4.55 10.54 0.78
N ILE A 104 -5.47 9.59 0.86
CA ILE A 104 -6.80 9.73 0.25
C ILE A 104 -7.57 10.88 0.91
N GLU A 105 -7.56 10.98 2.24
CA GLU A 105 -8.22 12.06 2.98
C GLU A 105 -7.66 13.44 2.64
N GLU A 106 -6.33 13.56 2.53
CA GLU A 106 -5.65 14.79 2.12
C GLU A 106 -6.07 15.23 0.70
N GLU A 107 -6.07 14.32 -0.26
CA GLU A 107 -6.49 14.59 -1.64
C GLU A 107 -7.99 14.96 -1.71
N VAL A 108 -8.85 14.26 -0.97
CA VAL A 108 -10.29 14.59 -0.89
C VAL A 108 -10.51 15.96 -0.27
N ALA A 109 -9.76 16.32 0.77
CA ALA A 109 -9.83 17.64 1.39
C ALA A 109 -9.39 18.74 0.42
N ALA A 110 -8.31 18.52 -0.32
CA ALA A 110 -7.84 19.46 -1.35
C ALA A 110 -8.88 19.65 -2.47
N LEU A 111 -9.52 18.58 -2.93
CA LEU A 111 -10.60 18.65 -3.91
C LEU A 111 -11.83 19.40 -3.38
N ARG A 112 -12.21 19.19 -2.11
CA ARG A 112 -13.33 19.91 -1.48
C ARG A 112 -13.08 21.42 -1.38
N GLN A 113 -11.85 21.84 -1.12
CA GLN A 113 -11.49 23.27 -1.12
C GLN A 113 -11.60 23.88 -2.52
N LYS A 114 -11.16 23.15 -3.55
CA LYS A 114 -11.23 23.60 -4.95
C LYS A 114 -12.67 23.65 -5.49
N THR A 115 -13.54 22.77 -5.02
CA THR A 115 -14.93 22.65 -5.49
C THR A 115 -15.93 23.13 -4.42
N ALA A 116 -15.55 24.09 -3.59
CA ALA A 116 -16.42 24.60 -2.52
C ALA A 116 -17.66 25.30 -3.12
N VAL A 117 -18.79 24.59 -3.17
CA VAL A 117 -20.05 25.14 -3.65
C VAL A 117 -20.69 25.96 -2.51
N PRO A 118 -20.99 27.25 -2.71
CA PRO A 118 -21.55 28.09 -1.67
C PRO A 118 -22.94 27.58 -1.27
N ARG A 119 -23.25 27.61 0.04
CA ARG A 119 -24.57 27.21 0.58
C ARG A 119 -25.43 28.41 0.93
N CYS A 120 -26.75 28.24 0.89
CA CYS A 120 -27.72 29.23 1.37
C CYS A 120 -27.67 29.32 2.91
N HIS A 121 -27.63 30.54 3.45
CA HIS A 121 -27.61 30.79 4.90
C HIS A 121 -28.94 30.46 5.60
N GLY A 122 -30.07 30.54 4.89
CA GLY A 122 -31.39 30.34 5.48
C GLY A 122 -31.84 28.88 5.56
N CYS A 123 -31.45 28.03 4.60
CA CYS A 123 -31.89 26.63 4.54
C CYS A 123 -30.79 25.60 4.25
N GLY A 124 -29.55 26.03 3.99
CA GLY A 124 -28.42 25.13 3.72
C GLY A 124 -28.34 24.52 2.31
N ALA A 125 -29.28 24.85 1.41
CA ALA A 125 -29.27 24.37 0.02
C ALA A 125 -28.01 24.81 -0.74
N LEU A 126 -27.54 23.99 -1.67
CA LEU A 126 -26.43 24.34 -2.57
C LEU A 126 -26.86 25.49 -3.51
N ARG A 127 -26.03 26.53 -3.60
CA ARG A 127 -26.23 27.65 -4.53
C ARG A 127 -25.53 27.35 -5.84
N ARG A 128 -26.16 27.73 -6.95
CA ARG A 128 -25.52 27.78 -8.26
C ARG A 128 -24.88 29.14 -8.47
N GLU A 129 -23.87 29.21 -9.33
CA GLU A 129 -23.25 30.48 -9.70
C GLU A 129 -24.30 31.40 -10.34
N GLY A 130 -24.47 32.60 -9.79
CA GLY A 130 -25.44 33.61 -10.27
C GLY A 130 -26.81 33.62 -9.58
N ASP A 131 -27.09 32.72 -8.63
CA ASP A 131 -28.37 32.72 -7.90
C ASP A 131 -28.51 33.96 -6.99
N ARG A 132 -29.50 34.83 -7.27
CA ARG A 132 -29.84 35.98 -6.41
C ARG A 132 -30.76 35.64 -5.24
N PHE A 133 -31.61 34.62 -5.42
CA PHE A 133 -32.54 34.12 -4.41
C PHE A 133 -32.47 32.60 -4.37
N CYS A 134 -32.63 31.99 -3.20
CA CYS A 134 -32.60 30.54 -3.07
C CYS A 134 -33.87 29.90 -3.71
N PRO A 135 -33.73 28.93 -4.64
CA PRO A 135 -34.89 28.27 -5.26
C PRO A 135 -35.66 27.37 -4.30
N GLN A 136 -35.11 27.01 -3.14
CA GLN A 136 -35.74 26.12 -2.17
C GLN A 136 -36.50 26.87 -1.06
N CYS A 137 -35.99 28.02 -0.59
CA CYS A 137 -36.58 28.76 0.54
C CYS A 137 -36.85 30.24 0.27
N GLY A 138 -36.45 30.77 -0.89
CA GLY A 138 -36.66 32.18 -1.27
C GLY A 138 -35.74 33.20 -0.59
N ALA A 139 -34.81 32.78 0.28
CA ALA A 139 -33.89 33.71 0.95
C ALA A 139 -33.01 34.48 -0.05
N SER A 140 -32.80 35.78 0.19
CA SER A 140 -31.87 36.62 -0.61
C SER A 140 -30.44 36.15 -0.41
N LEU A 141 -29.73 35.95 -1.52
CA LEU A 141 -28.35 35.48 -1.58
C LEU A 141 -27.36 36.58 -1.97
N VAL A 142 -27.89 37.75 -2.39
CA VAL A 142 -27.13 38.97 -2.70
C VAL A 142 -26.90 39.72 -1.38
N GLU A 143 -25.64 39.70 -0.93
CA GLU A 143 -25.02 40.46 0.17
C GLU A 143 -25.89 40.89 1.37
N SER A 144 -25.56 40.32 2.53
CA SER A 144 -25.60 41.05 3.80
C SER A 144 -24.17 41.08 4.35
N GLY A 145 -23.42 42.14 4.03
CA GLY A 145 -22.20 42.60 4.71
C GLY A 145 -21.02 41.64 4.79
#